data_AF-A0A1M6QZR3-F1
#
_entry.id   AF-A0A1M6QZR3-F1
#
_cell.length_a   1.000
_cell.length_b   1.000
_cell.length_c   1.000
_cell.angle_alpha   90.00
_cell.angle_beta   90.00
_cell.angle_gamma   90.00
#
_symmetry.space_group_name_H-M   'P 1'
#
loop_
_entity.id
_entity.type
_entity.pdbx_description
1 polymer ?
#
loop_
_entity_poly.entity_id
_entity_poly.type
_entity_poly.pdbx_seq_one_letter_code
_entity_poly.pdbx_strand_id
1 'polypeptide(L)'
;MSDHREKRVEWKNLITSCFGREDGKFARHNCDKKDAERLRKIIAENCIDVNLVLQEFRLFLEKEFPHNQNDDEMKLVEKFFKKV
;
A
#
# COMPACT_ATOMS: atom_id res chain seq x y z
N MET A 1 10.66 -19.66 -18.15
CA MET A 1 9.65 -19.68 -17.06
C MET A 1 10.13 -18.76 -15.95
N SER A 2 9.89 -17.45 -16.05
CA SER A 2 10.40 -16.48 -15.04
C SER A 2 9.42 -15.35 -14.69
N ASP A 3 8.31 -15.20 -15.43
CA ASP A 3 7.52 -13.96 -15.43
C ASP A 3 6.62 -13.75 -14.19
N HIS A 4 6.32 -14.80 -13.42
CA HIS A 4 5.42 -14.69 -12.26
C HIS A 4 6.11 -14.25 -10.96
N ARG A 5 7.45 -14.30 -10.88
CA ARG A 5 8.17 -13.98 -9.63
C ARG A 5 8.53 -12.49 -9.53
N GLU A 6 8.83 -11.83 -10.64
CA GLU A 6 9.18 -10.39 -10.67
C GLU A 6 7.97 -9.49 -10.40
N LYS A 7 6.78 -9.84 -10.91
CA LYS A 7 5.55 -9.05 -10.71
C LYS A 7 5.02 -9.07 -9.27
N ARG A 8 5.31 -10.12 -8.47
CA ARG A 8 4.94 -10.16 -7.05
C ARG A 8 5.73 -9.18 -6.17
N VAL A 9 6.87 -8.67 -6.64
CA VAL A 9 7.73 -7.77 -5.85
C VAL A 9 7.37 -6.30 -6.09
N GLU A 10 6.92 -5.96 -7.30
CA GLU A 10 6.68 -4.56 -7.69
C GLU A 10 5.63 -3.86 -6.82
N TRP A 11 4.51 -4.53 -6.51
CA TRP A 11 3.44 -3.95 -5.71
C TRP A 11 3.83 -3.78 -4.23
N LYS A 12 4.65 -4.68 -3.67
CA LYS A 12 5.15 -4.56 -2.30
C LYS A 12 6.08 -3.34 -2.14
N ASN A 13 6.90 -3.07 -3.15
CA ASN A 13 7.74 -1.88 -3.16
C ASN A 13 6.92 -0.59 -3.25
N LEU A 14 5.74 -0.62 -3.89
CA LEU A 14 4.86 0.53 -3.96
C LEU A 14 4.16 0.83 -2.64
N ILE A 15 3.97 -0.15 -1.74
CA ILE A 15 3.38 0.07 -0.40
C ILE A 15 4.14 1.17 0.34
N THR A 16 5.48 1.11 0.33
CA THR A 16 6.33 2.09 1.01
C THR A 16 6.24 3.48 0.39
N SER A 17 5.93 3.55 -0.91
CA SER A 17 5.79 4.80 -1.67
C SER A 17 4.42 5.46 -1.49
N CYS A 18 3.44 4.72 -0.96
CA CYS A 18 2.10 5.24 -0.65
C CYS A 18 2.06 6.08 0.65
N PHE A 19 3.14 6.09 1.42
CA PHE A 19 3.26 6.85 2.66
C PHE A 19 4.35 7.91 2.58
N GLY A 20 4.09 9.06 3.21
CA GLY A 20 5.14 10.04 3.44
C GLY A 20 6.21 9.46 4.35
N ARG A 21 7.47 9.43 3.89
CA ARG A 21 8.60 8.83 4.65
C ARG A 21 8.89 9.52 5.98
N GLU A 22 8.50 10.78 6.14
CA GLU A 22 8.76 11.58 7.34
C GLU A 22 7.67 11.43 8.41
N ASP A 23 6.40 11.36 8.00
CA ASP A 23 5.25 11.38 8.91
C ASP A 23 4.46 10.06 8.94
N GLY A 24 4.76 9.11 8.06
CA GLY A 24 4.02 7.85 7.92
C GLY A 24 2.57 8.01 7.47
N LYS A 25 2.21 9.16 6.86
CA LYS A 25 0.83 9.47 6.45
C LYS A 25 0.52 8.96 5.05
N PHE A 26 -0.61 8.28 4.91
CA PHE A 26 -1.08 7.67 3.67
C PHE A 26 -1.60 8.72 2.70
N ALA A 27 -1.14 8.65 1.45
CA ALA A 27 -1.66 9.43 0.32
C ALA A 27 -1.79 10.95 0.59
N ARG A 28 -0.93 11.52 1.46
CA ARG A 28 -0.98 12.93 1.87
C ARG A 28 -0.52 13.85 0.75
N HIS A 29 0.53 13.47 0.03
CA HIS A 29 1.00 14.21 -1.13
C HIS A 29 0.46 13.64 -2.44
N ASN A 30 0.46 14.47 -3.49
CA ASN A 30 0.05 14.04 -4.82
C ASN A 30 0.90 12.89 -5.38
N CYS A 31 2.17 12.78 -4.98
CA CYS A 31 3.04 11.65 -5.37
C CYS A 31 2.54 10.36 -4.72
N ASP A 32 2.42 10.35 -3.39
CA ASP A 32 1.91 9.22 -2.60
C ASP A 32 0.55 8.72 -3.11
N LYS A 33 -0.35 9.66 -3.46
CA LYS A 33 -1.66 9.34 -4.03
C LYS A 33 -1.57 8.69 -5.40
N LYS A 34 -0.68 9.18 -6.29
CA LYS A 34 -0.46 8.58 -7.61
C LYS A 34 0.09 7.16 -7.48
N ASP A 35 1.00 6.93 -6.54
CA ASP A 35 1.53 5.59 -6.26
C ASP A 35 0.47 4.66 -5.67
N ALA A 36 -0.39 5.15 -4.78
CA ALA A 36 -1.55 4.40 -4.29
C ALA A 36 -2.55 4.05 -5.40
N GLU A 37 -2.83 4.96 -6.33
CA GLU A 37 -3.67 4.71 -7.50
C GLU A 37 -3.01 3.69 -8.46
N ARG A 38 -1.71 3.78 -8.66
CA ARG A 38 -0.95 2.80 -9.47
C ARG A 38 -1.00 1.42 -8.82
N LEU A 39 -0.77 1.35 -7.51
CA LEU A 39 -0.86 0.11 -6.74
C LEU A 39 -2.26 -0.51 -6.87
N ARG A 40 -3.30 0.32 -6.77
CA ARG A 40 -4.69 -0.11 -6.95
C ARG A 40 -4.94 -0.73 -8.33
N LYS A 41 -4.40 -0.14 -9.39
CA LYS A 41 -4.50 -0.70 -10.75
C LYS A 41 -3.79 -2.05 -10.84
N ILE A 42 -2.56 -2.15 -10.33
CA ILE A 42 -1.80 -3.41 -10.33
C ILE A 42 -2.56 -4.51 -9.61
N ILE A 43 -3.17 -4.21 -8.45
CA ILE A 43 -3.97 -5.15 -7.68
C ILE A 43 -5.14 -5.67 -8.51
N ALA A 44 -5.88 -4.76 -9.15
CA ALA A 44 -7.02 -5.12 -10.00
C ALA A 44 -6.60 -5.92 -11.25
N GLU A 45 -5.54 -5.49 -11.95
CA GLU A 45 -5.04 -6.14 -13.18
C GLU A 45 -4.46 -7.53 -12.92
N ASN A 46 -3.88 -7.75 -11.74
CA ASN A 46 -3.26 -9.02 -11.37
C ASN A 46 -4.16 -9.88 -10.47
N CYS A 47 -5.42 -9.49 -10.25
CA CYS A 47 -6.37 -10.15 -9.35
C CYS A 47 -5.77 -10.46 -7.96
N ILE A 48 -5.00 -9.50 -7.41
CA ILE A 48 -4.39 -9.64 -6.09
C ILE A 48 -5.46 -9.44 -5.02
N ASP A 49 -5.45 -10.29 -4.00
CA ASP A 49 -6.37 -10.15 -2.86
C ASP A 49 -6.11 -8.84 -2.11
N VAL A 50 -7.13 -8.00 -2.00
CA VAL A 50 -7.04 -6.71 -1.31
C VAL A 50 -6.74 -6.90 0.18
N ASN A 51 -7.24 -7.95 0.83
CA ASN A 51 -6.93 -8.22 2.24
C ASN A 51 -5.45 -8.55 2.44
N LEU A 52 -4.84 -9.29 1.50
CA LEU A 52 -3.40 -9.55 1.53
C LEU A 52 -2.61 -8.23 1.47
N VAL A 53 -3.03 -7.32 0.60
CA VAL A 53 -2.40 -6.00 0.47
C VAL A 53 -2.55 -5.20 1.76
N LEU A 54 -3.76 -5.17 2.33
CA LEU A 54 -4.03 -4.48 3.59
C LEU A 54 -3.22 -5.04 4.77
N GLN A 55 -3.00 -6.36 4.82
CA GLN A 55 -2.12 -6.97 5.82
C GLN A 55 -0.67 -6.48 5.68
N GLU A 56 -0.15 -6.40 4.45
CA GLU A 56 1.21 -5.89 4.21
C GLU A 56 1.34 -4.40 4.56
N PHE A 57 0.31 -3.60 4.28
CA PHE A 57 0.23 -2.20 4.71
C PHE A 57 0.34 -2.07 6.24
N ARG A 58 -0.38 -2.92 6.98
CA ARG A 58 -0.34 -2.94 8.44
C ARG A 58 1.04 -3.32 8.96
N LEU A 59 1.63 -4.39 8.42
CA LEU A 59 2.97 -4.84 8.80
C LEU A 59 4.03 -3.76 8.53
N PHE A 60 3.91 -3.05 7.41
CA PHE A 60 4.78 -1.93 7.07
C PHE A 60 4.66 -0.80 8.10
N LEU A 61 3.44 -0.37 8.41
CA LEU A 61 3.18 0.68 9.40
C LEU A 61 3.67 0.30 10.80
N GLU A 62 3.42 -0.94 11.25
CA GLU A 62 3.90 -1.43 12.54
C GLU A 62 5.43 -1.47 12.62
N LYS A 63 6.11 -1.75 11.51
CA LYS A 63 7.57 -1.85 11.46
C LYS A 63 8.26 -0.49 11.35
N GLU A 64 7.83 0.36 10.42
CA GLU A 64 8.48 1.63 10.12
C GLU A 64 7.97 2.78 10.99
N PHE A 65 6.71 2.69 11.44
CA PHE A 65 6.03 3.72 12.21
C PHE A 65 5.35 3.15 13.48
N PRO A 66 6.09 2.48 14.39
CA PRO A 66 5.51 1.78 15.55
C PRO A 66 4.80 2.70 16.55
N HIS A 67 5.10 4.01 16.55
CA HIS A 67 4.51 5.00 17.44
C HIS A 67 3.45 5.88 16.78
N ASN A 68 3.16 5.66 15.50
CA ASN A 68 2.21 6.47 14.77
C ASN A 68 0.78 5.93 14.96
N GLN A 69 -0.23 6.74 14.65
CA GLN A 69 -1.65 6.36 14.74
C GLN A 69 -2.01 5.35 13.62
N ASN A 70 -1.41 4.17 13.66
CA ASN A 70 -1.47 3.16 12.60
C ASN A 70 -2.90 2.70 12.32
N ASP A 71 -3.78 2.67 13.33
CA ASP A 71 -5.20 2.34 13.15
C ASP A 71 -5.95 3.39 12.32
N ASP A 72 -5.65 4.68 12.49
CA ASP A 72 -6.33 5.73 11.72
C ASP A 72 -5.80 5.81 10.29
N GLU A 73 -4.49 5.62 10.10
CA GLU A 73 -3.91 5.49 8.77
C GLU A 73 -4.40 4.23 8.04
N MET A 74 -4.51 3.09 8.74
CA MET A 74 -5.07 1.86 8.16
C MET A 74 -6.52 2.03 7.74
N LYS A 75 -7.36 2.76 8.48
CA LYS A 75 -8.74 3.07 8.03
C LYS A 75 -8.75 3.85 6.73
N LEU A 76 -7.81 4.78 6.52
CA LEU A 76 -7.68 5.54 5.27
C LEU A 76 -7.29 4.62 4.11
N VAL A 77 -6.29 3.76 4.34
CA VAL A 77 -5.85 2.74 3.38
C VAL A 77 -7.03 1.81 3.02
N GLU A 78 -7.71 1.23 4.02
CA GLU A 78 -8.86 0.37 3.80
C GLU A 78 -9.95 1.06 2.98
N LYS A 79 -10.30 2.30 3.30
CA LYS A 79 -11.32 3.07 2.58
C LYS A 79 -10.91 3.33 1.13
N PHE A 80 -9.63 3.48 0.85
CA PHE A 80 -9.11 3.68 -0.49
C PHE A 80 -9.17 2.40 -1.33
N PHE A 81 -8.73 1.26 -0.78
CA PHE A 81 -8.65 -0.01 -1.51
C PHE A 81 -9.94 -0.84 -1.50
N LYS A 82 -10.85 -0.69 -0.52
CA LYS A 82 -12.18 -1.34 -0.53
C LYS A 82 -13.13 -0.83 -1.61
N LYS A 83 -12.77 0.26 -2.31
CA LYS A 83 -13.54 0.75 -3.46
C LYS A 83 -13.23 0.00 -4.77
N VAL A 84 -12.26 -0.92 -4.77
CA VAL A 84 -11.90 -1.79 -5.92
C VAL A 84 -12.98 -2.84 -6.12
#